data_AF-A0A653BPJ2-F1
#
_entry.id   AF-A0A653BPJ2-F1
#
_cell.length_a   1.000
_cell.length_b   1.000
_cell.length_c   1.000
_cell.angle_alpha   90.00
_cell.angle_beta   90.00
_cell.angle_gamma   90.00
#
_symmetry.space_group_name_H-M   'P 1'
#
loop_
_entity.id
_entity.type
_entity.pdbx_description
1 polymer ?
#
loop_
_entity_poly.entity_id
_entity_poly.type
_entity_poly.pdbx_seq_one_letter_code
_entity_poly.pdbx_strand_id
1 'polypeptide(L)'
;MITKIVLMVNKRKEMQEIFKHINNVFWKIEDVADENDRRAYKKILLRGRYTLHVWSALFVVWLCCICRTKSLPLKCYRPTWIPLYSIIALQDLTFILLSWTIIGIDGIITSFFLMTAIQLKMLNREIEAMFDTNDEDVIARKVITLIEHHDFMLRFTRLINDTISSSMVIFVGNIVTNICVYLYHFTVMNSISFAIIRDLDVVAMTLIEFFGAFFIPAQLCINQVVKLTGSYYMFLRNFIES
;
A
#
# COMPACT_ATOMS: atom_id res chain seq x y z
N MET A 1 13.56 -3.39 7.04
CA MET A 1 13.36 -2.07 7.68
C MET A 1 14.19 -0.97 7.01
N ILE A 2 15.52 -1.03 7.06
CA ILE A 2 16.43 0.03 6.55
C ILE A 2 16.20 0.33 5.06
N THR A 3 15.94 -0.68 4.24
CA THR A 3 15.71 -0.52 2.79
C THR A 3 14.57 0.45 2.46
N LYS A 4 13.46 0.42 3.21
CA LYS A 4 12.31 1.32 2.97
C LYS A 4 12.67 2.78 3.29
N ILE A 5 13.46 3.00 4.34
CA ILE A 5 13.95 4.34 4.70
C ILE A 5 14.92 4.87 3.63
N VAL A 6 15.84 4.02 3.18
CA VAL A 6 16.79 4.35 2.10
C VAL A 6 16.04 4.68 0.80
N LEU A 7 14.98 3.93 0.47
CA LEU A 7 14.10 4.26 -0.65
C LEU A 7 13.57 5.70 -0.53
N MET A 8 12.91 6.02 0.59
CA MET A 8 12.30 7.35 0.78
C MET A 8 13.30 8.49 0.66
N VAL A 9 14.53 8.29 1.13
CA VAL A 9 15.60 9.29 1.04
C VAL A 9 16.11 9.40 -0.41
N ASN A 10 16.40 8.28 -1.07
CA ASN A 10 16.97 8.26 -2.41
C ASN A 10 15.98 8.70 -3.48
N LYS A 11 14.69 8.39 -3.30
CA LYS A 11 13.59 8.66 -4.22
C LYS A 11 12.73 9.86 -3.82
N ARG A 12 13.30 10.76 -3.01
CA ARG A 12 12.60 11.92 -2.47
C ARG A 12 12.01 12.81 -3.56
N LYS A 13 12.75 13.05 -4.66
CA LYS A 13 12.31 13.95 -5.74
C LYS A 13 11.10 13.37 -6.46
N GLU A 14 11.17 12.10 -6.81
CA GLU A 14 10.09 11.36 -7.46
C GLU A 14 8.85 11.28 -6.55
N MET A 15 9.05 11.06 -5.24
CA MET A 15 7.96 11.12 -4.25
C MET A 15 7.29 12.49 -4.21
N GLN A 16 8.06 13.59 -4.23
CA GLN A 16 7.51 14.95 -4.29
C GLN A 16 6.74 15.20 -5.58
N GLU A 17 7.20 14.66 -6.70
CA GLU A 17 6.52 14.74 -7.99
C GLU A 17 5.19 13.97 -7.98
N ILE A 18 5.17 12.77 -7.41
CA ILE A 18 3.94 11.98 -7.19
C ILE A 18 2.92 12.81 -6.38
N PHE A 19 3.33 13.39 -5.26
CA PHE A 19 2.45 14.23 -4.44
C PHE A 19 1.94 15.46 -5.20
N LYS A 20 2.78 16.08 -6.04
CA LYS A 20 2.38 17.22 -6.87
C LYS A 20 1.33 16.83 -7.91
N HIS A 21 1.48 15.67 -8.56
CA HIS A 21 0.47 15.18 -9.50
C HIS A 21 -0.84 14.84 -8.82
N ILE A 22 -0.78 14.19 -7.66
CA ILE A 22 -1.95 13.89 -6.82
C ILE A 22 -2.73 15.17 -6.48
N ASN A 23 -2.04 16.25 -6.12
CA ASN A 23 -2.72 17.47 -5.69
C ASN A 23 -3.33 18.28 -6.85
N ASN A 24 -2.67 18.28 -8.02
CA ASN A 24 -2.97 19.25 -9.07
C ASN A 24 -3.67 18.66 -10.30
N VAL A 25 -3.53 17.36 -10.55
CA VAL A 25 -3.99 16.72 -11.80
C VAL A 25 -5.09 15.69 -11.56
N PHE A 26 -5.15 15.09 -10.37
CA PHE A 26 -6.16 14.10 -10.05
C PHE A 26 -7.57 14.70 -10.11
N TRP A 27 -8.49 13.94 -10.68
CA TRP A 27 -9.90 14.28 -10.60
C TRP A 27 -10.37 14.22 -9.16
N LYS A 28 -11.13 15.23 -8.75
CA LYS A 28 -11.62 15.33 -7.38
C LYS A 28 -12.87 14.48 -7.23
N ILE A 29 -12.95 13.80 -6.09
CA ILE A 29 -14.11 12.97 -5.75
C ILE A 29 -15.36 13.84 -5.53
N GLU A 30 -15.15 15.10 -5.15
CA GLU A 30 -16.19 16.09 -4.92
C GLU A 30 -16.92 16.51 -6.20
N ASP A 31 -16.23 16.47 -7.35
CA ASP A 31 -16.74 16.90 -8.65
C ASP A 31 -17.62 15.83 -9.32
N VAL A 32 -17.72 14.63 -8.72
CA VAL A 32 -18.53 13.51 -9.21
C VAL A 32 -20.02 13.78 -8.97
N ALA A 33 -20.82 13.77 -10.03
CA ALA A 33 -22.24 14.11 -9.98
C ALA A 33 -23.11 13.12 -9.17
N ASP A 34 -22.82 11.81 -9.22
CA ASP A 34 -23.60 10.82 -8.46
C ASP A 34 -23.06 10.63 -7.03
N GLU A 35 -23.95 10.84 -6.08
CA GLU A 35 -23.72 10.66 -4.64
C GLU A 35 -23.31 9.23 -4.27
N ASN A 36 -23.89 8.22 -4.92
CA ASN A 36 -23.63 6.81 -4.60
C ASN A 36 -22.18 6.45 -4.92
N ASP A 37 -21.69 6.88 -6.08
CA ASP A 37 -20.31 6.68 -6.48
C ASP A 37 -19.34 7.50 -5.64
N ARG A 38 -19.68 8.76 -5.33
CA ARG A 38 -18.91 9.58 -4.41
C ARG A 38 -18.73 8.91 -3.05
N ARG A 39 -19.81 8.35 -2.50
CA ARG A 39 -19.79 7.57 -1.25
C ARG A 39 -18.95 6.31 -1.39
N ALA A 40 -19.03 5.61 -2.53
CA ALA A 40 -18.23 4.43 -2.79
C ALA A 40 -16.73 4.74 -2.84
N TYR A 41 -16.31 5.83 -3.49
CA TYR A 41 -14.90 6.26 -3.55
C TYR A 41 -14.38 6.66 -2.17
N LYS A 42 -15.16 7.45 -1.42
CA LYS A 42 -14.82 7.82 -0.02
C LYS A 42 -14.68 6.58 0.86
N LYS A 43 -15.53 5.56 0.68
CA LYS A 43 -15.46 4.29 1.43
C LYS A 43 -14.16 3.52 1.15
N ILE A 44 -13.62 3.58 -0.07
CA ILE A 44 -12.33 2.95 -0.41
C ILE A 44 -11.19 3.64 0.36
N LEU A 45 -11.14 4.98 0.36
CA LEU A 45 -10.15 5.73 1.14
C LEU A 45 -10.28 5.49 2.64
N LEU A 46 -11.52 5.48 3.14
CA LEU A 46 -11.81 5.25 4.55
C LEU A 46 -11.35 3.87 5.00
N ARG A 47 -11.56 2.83 4.16
CA ARG A 47 -11.05 1.48 4.41
C ARG A 47 -9.53 1.47 4.49
N GLY A 48 -8.81 2.11 3.56
CA GLY A 48 -7.36 2.24 3.62
C GLY A 48 -6.87 2.87 4.92
N ARG A 49 -7.53 3.96 5.35
CA ARG A 49 -7.23 4.62 6.62
C ARG A 49 -7.49 3.72 7.83
N TYR A 50 -8.61 2.99 7.85
CA TYR A 50 -8.91 2.05 8.93
C TYR A 50 -7.91 0.90 8.98
N THR A 51 -7.49 0.38 7.84
CA THR A 51 -6.45 -0.67 7.77
C THR A 51 -5.15 -0.17 8.43
N LEU A 52 -4.73 1.06 8.16
CA LEU A 52 -3.55 1.66 8.80
C LEU A 52 -3.70 1.83 10.31
N HIS A 53 -4.88 2.24 10.78
CA HIS A 53 -5.18 2.33 12.21
C HIS A 53 -5.17 0.97 12.90
N VAL A 54 -5.72 -0.05 12.24
CA VAL A 54 -5.70 -1.43 12.75
C VAL A 54 -4.27 -1.93 12.87
N TRP A 55 -3.39 -1.70 11.88
CA TRP A 55 -1.98 -2.08 12.01
C TRP A 55 -1.27 -1.33 13.13
N SER A 56 -1.54 -0.04 13.27
CA SER A 56 -0.97 0.77 14.35
C SER A 56 -1.41 0.24 15.72
N ALA A 57 -2.68 -0.17 15.86
CA ALA A 57 -3.20 -0.76 17.08
C ALA A 57 -2.61 -2.16 17.36
N LEU A 58 -2.53 -3.03 16.35
CA LEU A 58 -1.90 -4.35 16.47
C LEU A 58 -0.43 -4.23 16.87
N PHE A 59 0.29 -3.26 16.32
CA PHE A 59 1.67 -2.96 16.69
C PHE A 59 1.80 -2.53 18.16
N VAL A 60 0.88 -1.72 18.67
CA VAL A 60 0.88 -1.33 20.10
C VAL A 60 0.60 -2.53 21.00
N VAL A 61 -0.37 -3.39 20.63
CA VAL A 61 -0.66 -4.62 21.37
C VAL A 61 0.57 -5.55 21.38
N TRP A 62 1.23 -5.68 20.24
CA TRP A 62 2.47 -6.44 20.09
C TRP A 62 3.58 -5.94 21.01
N LEU A 63 3.81 -4.62 21.05
CA LEU A 63 4.77 -4.00 21.95
C LEU A 63 4.46 -4.34 23.42
N CYS A 64 3.19 -4.23 23.83
CA CYS A 64 2.77 -4.58 25.19
C CYS A 64 3.04 -6.05 25.54
N CYS A 65 2.92 -6.97 24.57
CA CYS A 65 3.20 -8.40 24.76
C CYS A 65 4.70 -8.72 24.87
N ILE A 66 5.57 -7.91 24.28
CA ILE A 66 7.01 -8.18 24.15
C ILE A 66 7.87 -7.40 25.13
N CYS A 67 7.41 -6.24 25.62
CA CYS A 67 8.10 -5.45 26.65
C CYS A 67 8.27 -6.26 27.94
N ARG A 68 9.34 -7.06 28.01
CA ARG A 68 9.77 -7.80 29.19
C ARG A 68 10.83 -6.99 29.93
N THR A 69 10.57 -6.70 31.19
CA THR A 69 11.50 -5.94 32.05
C THR A 69 12.72 -6.75 32.51
N LYS A 70 12.75 -8.07 32.27
CA LYS A 70 13.77 -8.99 32.82
C LYS A 70 14.81 -9.50 31.82
N SER A 71 14.66 -9.23 30.52
CA SER A 71 15.58 -9.71 29.48
C SER A 71 15.60 -8.74 28.31
N LEU A 72 16.72 -8.67 27.58
CA LEU A 72 16.82 -7.85 26.38
C LEU A 72 15.80 -8.32 25.30
N PRO A 73 14.97 -7.40 24.75
CA PRO A 73 14.05 -7.69 23.65
C PRO A 73 14.73 -8.32 22.42
N LEU A 74 15.92 -7.80 22.07
CA LEU A 74 16.77 -8.35 21.02
C LEU A 74 18.01 -8.98 21.66
N LYS A 75 18.33 -10.22 21.25
CA LYS A 75 19.57 -10.91 21.68
C LYS A 75 20.77 -10.20 21.04
N CYS A 76 21.25 -9.13 21.66
CA CYS A 76 22.46 -8.42 21.26
C CYS A 76 23.50 -8.43 22.38
N TYR A 77 24.74 -8.14 22.02
CA TYR A 77 25.80 -7.93 23.01
C TYR A 77 25.44 -6.75 23.92
N ARG A 78 25.57 -6.95 25.23
CA ARG A 78 25.47 -5.90 26.25
C ARG A 78 26.87 -5.56 26.75
N PRO A 79 27.36 -4.33 26.53
CA PRO A 79 28.56 -3.87 27.18
C PRO A 79 28.38 -3.86 28.71
N THR A 80 29.39 -4.31 29.44
CA THR A 80 29.35 -4.45 30.92
C THR A 80 29.14 -3.13 31.64
N TRP A 81 29.55 -2.01 31.03
CA TRP A 81 29.48 -0.67 31.59
C TRP A 81 28.10 0.01 31.46
N ILE A 82 27.16 -0.53 30.66
CA ILE A 82 25.82 0.06 30.50
C ILE A 82 24.81 -0.68 31.41
N PRO A 83 24.03 0.05 32.23
CA PRO A 83 22.90 -0.53 32.98
C PRO A 83 21.90 -1.24 32.06
N LEU A 84 21.36 -2.38 32.50
CA LEU A 84 20.44 -3.20 31.70
C LEU A 84 19.22 -2.41 31.23
N TYR A 85 18.60 -1.65 32.13
CA TYR A 85 17.41 -0.86 31.84
C TYR A 85 17.65 0.24 30.80
N SER A 86 18.85 0.82 30.77
CA SER A 86 19.22 1.81 29.75
C SER A 86 19.28 1.20 28.36
N ILE A 87 19.81 -0.02 28.23
CA ILE A 87 19.83 -0.72 26.94
C ILE A 87 18.41 -1.13 26.51
N ILE A 88 17.60 -1.65 27.44
CA ILE A 88 16.21 -2.01 27.14
C ILE A 88 15.45 -0.78 26.63
N ALA A 89 15.54 0.36 27.34
CA ALA A 89 14.90 1.59 26.92
C ALA A 89 15.37 2.08 25.53
N LEU A 90 16.68 1.99 25.25
CA LEU A 90 17.23 2.35 23.94
C LEU A 90 16.72 1.42 22.83
N GLN A 91 16.67 0.11 23.08
CA GLN A 91 16.16 -0.87 22.12
C GLN A 91 14.69 -0.65 21.83
N ASP A 92 13.87 -0.50 22.87
CA ASP A 92 12.43 -0.28 22.74
C ASP A 92 12.15 1.02 21.99
N LEU A 93 12.83 2.12 22.34
CA LEU A 93 12.70 3.38 21.63
C LEU A 93 13.08 3.26 20.15
N THR A 94 14.22 2.63 19.86
CA THR A 94 14.68 2.42 18.48
C THR A 94 13.67 1.59 17.70
N PHE A 95 13.14 0.53 18.32
CA PHE A 95 12.17 -0.35 17.68
C PHE A 95 10.83 0.34 17.41
N ILE A 96 10.35 1.16 18.36
CA ILE A 96 9.14 1.99 18.19
C ILE A 96 9.33 2.95 17.01
N LEU A 97 10.44 3.70 16.98
CA LEU A 97 10.71 4.69 15.94
C LEU A 97 10.81 4.06 14.55
N LEU A 98 11.54 2.95 14.43
CA LEU A 98 11.71 2.26 13.15
C LEU A 98 10.38 1.65 12.65
N SER A 99 9.60 1.07 13.54
CA SER A 99 8.31 0.47 13.18
C SER A 99 7.26 1.51 12.78
N TRP A 100 7.17 2.63 13.52
CA TRP A 100 6.30 3.75 13.14
C TRP A 100 6.67 4.33 11.78
N THR A 101 7.98 4.45 11.50
CA THR A 101 8.47 4.92 10.19
C THR A 101 8.01 3.98 9.08
N ILE A 102 8.06 2.67 9.30
CA ILE A 102 7.63 1.67 8.30
C ILE A 102 6.13 1.74 8.07
N ILE A 103 5.33 1.74 9.14
CA ILE A 103 3.87 1.87 9.03
C ILE A 103 3.52 3.14 8.24
N GLY A 104 4.24 4.24 8.48
CA GLY A 104 4.08 5.48 7.72
C GLY A 104 4.39 5.32 6.23
N ILE A 105 5.53 4.70 5.87
CA ILE A 105 5.93 4.47 4.48
C ILE A 105 4.94 3.54 3.77
N ASP A 106 4.52 2.46 4.43
CA ASP A 106 3.57 1.51 3.85
C ASP A 106 2.21 2.17 3.66
N GLY A 107 1.79 3.01 4.60
CA GLY A 107 0.59 3.84 4.44
C GLY A 107 0.65 4.79 3.26
N ILE A 108 1.81 5.39 2.97
CA ILE A 108 2.00 6.22 1.76
C ILE A 108 1.84 5.35 0.51
N ILE A 109 2.51 4.19 0.45
CA ILE A 109 2.46 3.30 -0.73
C ILE A 109 1.04 2.75 -0.94
N THR A 110 0.39 2.26 0.12
CA THR A 110 -1.02 1.85 0.09
C THR A 110 -1.91 2.98 -0.42
N SER A 111 -1.68 4.22 0.03
CA SER A 111 -2.44 5.38 -0.43
C SER A 111 -2.25 5.62 -1.93
N PHE A 112 -1.03 5.51 -2.46
CA PHE A 112 -0.80 5.62 -3.90
C PHE A 112 -1.60 4.60 -4.69
N PHE A 113 -1.58 3.32 -4.29
CA PHE A 113 -2.39 2.31 -4.96
C PHE A 113 -3.89 2.60 -4.87
N LEU A 114 -4.40 2.97 -3.69
CA LEU A 114 -5.83 3.26 -3.52
C LEU A 114 -6.27 4.47 -4.34
N MET A 115 -5.47 5.52 -4.39
CA MET A 115 -5.75 6.71 -5.19
C MET A 115 -5.72 6.40 -6.68
N THR A 116 -4.72 5.64 -7.15
CA THR A 116 -4.66 5.14 -8.53
C THR A 116 -5.90 4.31 -8.87
N ALA A 117 -6.31 3.39 -8.00
CA ALA A 117 -7.51 2.58 -8.19
C ALA A 117 -8.79 3.44 -8.28
N ILE A 118 -8.89 4.51 -7.50
CA ILE A 118 -10.03 5.43 -7.55
C ILE A 118 -10.05 6.19 -8.88
N GLN A 119 -8.92 6.75 -9.32
CA GLN A 119 -8.85 7.45 -10.61
C GLN A 119 -9.20 6.52 -11.77
N LEU A 120 -8.67 5.30 -11.80
CA LEU A 120 -9.05 4.29 -12.80
C LEU A 120 -10.54 3.93 -12.74
N LYS A 121 -11.11 3.85 -11.54
CA LYS A 121 -12.54 3.57 -11.37
C LYS A 121 -13.41 4.73 -11.86
N MET A 122 -12.99 5.98 -11.65
CA MET A 122 -13.67 7.16 -12.20
C MET A 122 -13.58 7.19 -13.72
N LEU A 123 -12.40 6.88 -14.29
CA LEU A 123 -12.21 6.78 -15.73
C LEU A 123 -13.12 5.70 -16.35
N ASN A 124 -13.20 4.51 -15.75
CA ASN A 124 -14.10 3.45 -16.20
C ASN A 124 -15.56 3.91 -16.25
N ARG A 125 -16.00 4.60 -15.21
CA ARG A 125 -17.37 5.09 -15.12
C ARG A 125 -17.67 6.12 -16.20
N GLU A 126 -16.77 7.07 -16.43
CA GLU A 126 -16.99 8.09 -17.47
C GLU A 126 -17.02 7.46 -18.88
N ILE A 127 -16.22 6.40 -19.11
CA ILE A 127 -16.30 5.63 -20.36
C ILE A 127 -17.64 4.91 -20.49
N GLU A 128 -18.11 4.24 -19.43
CA GLU A 128 -19.43 3.61 -19.40
C GLU A 128 -20.56 4.63 -19.69
N ALA A 129 -20.50 5.80 -19.06
CA ALA A 129 -21.49 6.86 -19.25
C ALA A 129 -21.49 7.48 -20.66
N MET A 130 -20.41 7.36 -21.43
CA MET A 130 -20.40 7.79 -22.83
C MET A 130 -21.29 6.91 -23.71
N PHE A 131 -21.43 5.62 -23.40
CA PHE A 131 -22.28 4.71 -24.18
C PHE A 131 -23.77 5.00 -24.03
N ASP A 132 -24.17 5.63 -22.93
CA ASP A 132 -25.57 5.98 -22.66
C ASP A 132 -25.99 7.31 -23.32
N THR A 133 -25.05 8.03 -23.94
CA THR A 133 -25.28 9.34 -24.58
C THR A 133 -25.26 9.20 -26.10
N ASN A 134 -26.26 9.76 -26.80
CA ASN A 134 -26.33 9.75 -28.28
C ASN A 134 -25.89 11.07 -28.95
N ASP A 135 -25.36 12.02 -28.18
CA ASP A 135 -24.92 13.33 -28.67
C ASP A 135 -23.44 13.28 -29.10
N GLU A 136 -23.19 13.28 -30.40
CA GLU A 136 -21.85 13.17 -31.00
C GLU A 136 -20.89 14.29 -30.59
N ASP A 137 -21.38 15.54 -30.44
CA ASP A 137 -20.54 16.69 -30.06
C ASP A 137 -20.13 16.63 -28.58
N VAL A 138 -20.98 16.05 -27.74
CA VAL A 138 -20.66 15.77 -26.33
C VAL A 138 -19.71 14.60 -26.22
N ILE A 139 -19.90 13.54 -27.03
CA ILE A 139 -19.00 12.37 -27.08
C ILE A 139 -17.60 12.82 -27.52
N ALA A 140 -17.48 13.57 -28.63
CA ALA A 140 -16.18 14.00 -29.17
C ALA A 140 -15.36 14.80 -28.15
N ARG A 141 -15.99 15.72 -27.40
CA ARG A 141 -15.32 16.49 -26.35
C ARG A 141 -14.93 15.62 -25.14
N LYS A 142 -15.81 14.72 -24.70
CA LYS A 142 -15.52 13.83 -23.57
C LYS A 142 -14.39 12.85 -23.89
N VAL A 143 -14.35 12.31 -25.10
CA VAL A 143 -13.31 11.36 -25.55
C VAL A 143 -11.92 11.97 -25.41
N ILE A 144 -11.72 13.23 -25.79
CA ILE A 144 -10.42 13.91 -25.66
C ILE A 144 -9.99 13.96 -24.19
N THR A 145 -10.86 14.41 -23.28
CA THR A 145 -10.57 14.47 -21.84
C THR A 145 -10.27 13.09 -21.25
N LEU A 146 -10.96 12.04 -21.71
CA LEU A 146 -10.72 10.67 -21.25
C LEU A 146 -9.37 10.12 -21.73
N ILE A 147 -9.00 10.40 -22.99
CA ILE A 147 -7.70 10.00 -23.53
C ILE A 147 -6.58 10.71 -22.78
N GLU A 148 -6.70 12.01 -22.55
CA GLU A 148 -5.72 12.80 -21.79
C GLU A 148 -5.56 12.26 -20.36
N HIS A 149 -6.67 11.94 -19.68
CA HIS A 149 -6.62 11.38 -18.33
C HIS A 149 -6.06 9.95 -18.31
N HIS A 150 -6.41 9.11 -19.28
CA HIS A 150 -5.86 7.77 -19.42
C HIS A 150 -4.33 7.80 -19.62
N ASP A 151 -3.86 8.66 -20.51
CA ASP A 151 -2.45 8.88 -20.78
C ASP A 151 -1.70 9.43 -19.55
N PHE A 152 -2.33 10.34 -18.80
CA PHE A 152 -1.85 10.74 -17.47
C PHE A 152 -1.73 9.56 -16.52
N MET A 153 -2.75 8.71 -16.40
CA MET A 153 -2.74 7.55 -15.52
C MET A 153 -1.66 6.53 -15.89
N LEU A 154 -1.37 6.34 -17.18
CA LEU A 154 -0.25 5.52 -17.66
C LEU A 154 1.09 6.10 -17.20
N ARG A 155 1.32 7.41 -17.41
CA ARG A 155 2.55 8.08 -16.95
C ARG A 155 2.70 8.01 -15.43
N PHE A 156 1.62 8.28 -14.70
CA PHE A 156 1.61 8.27 -13.24
C PHE A 156 1.90 6.88 -12.67
N THR A 157 1.32 5.83 -13.26
CA THR A 157 1.59 4.45 -12.84
C THR A 157 3.04 4.05 -13.12
N ARG A 158 3.63 4.49 -14.24
CA ARG A 158 5.07 4.30 -14.51
C ARG A 158 5.93 5.02 -13.49
N LEU A 159 5.61 6.27 -13.16
CA LEU A 159 6.33 7.03 -12.13
C LEU A 159 6.29 6.32 -10.77
N ILE A 160 5.12 5.83 -10.34
CA ILE A 160 5.01 5.01 -9.13
C ILE A 160 5.91 3.78 -9.23
N ASN A 161 5.78 3.02 -10.31
CA ASN A 161 6.55 1.79 -10.51
C ASN A 161 8.06 2.03 -10.46
N ASP A 162 8.57 3.03 -11.16
CA ASP A 162 10.00 3.37 -11.20
C ASP A 162 10.51 3.88 -9.84
N THR A 163 9.61 4.46 -9.05
CA THR A 163 9.92 4.93 -7.70
C THR A 163 9.99 3.79 -6.69
N ILE A 164 9.02 2.85 -6.71
CA ILE A 164 8.85 1.87 -5.61
C ILE A 164 9.28 0.44 -5.96
N SER A 165 9.34 0.06 -7.24
CA SER A 165 9.52 -1.35 -7.68
C SER A 165 10.75 -2.02 -7.09
N SER A 166 11.91 -1.36 -7.13
CA SER A 166 13.16 -1.90 -6.58
C SER A 166 13.04 -2.20 -5.08
N SER A 167 12.44 -1.28 -4.30
CA SER A 167 12.21 -1.53 -2.88
C SER A 167 11.18 -2.62 -2.62
N MET A 168 10.17 -2.76 -3.49
CA MET A 168 9.18 -3.82 -3.37
C MET A 168 9.82 -5.20 -3.59
N VAL A 169 10.71 -5.34 -4.58
CA VAL A 169 11.45 -6.59 -4.81
C VAL A 169 12.29 -6.97 -3.59
N ILE A 170 13.03 -6.02 -3.02
CA ILE A 170 13.84 -6.27 -1.82
C ILE A 170 12.93 -6.59 -0.61
N PHE A 171 11.79 -5.92 -0.50
CA PHE A 171 10.82 -6.18 0.57
C PHE A 171 10.22 -7.58 0.48
N VAL A 172 9.79 -8.02 -0.71
CA VAL A 172 9.31 -9.38 -0.96
C VAL A 172 10.41 -10.40 -0.63
N GLY A 173 11.64 -10.16 -1.07
CA GLY A 173 12.78 -11.01 -0.74
C GLY A 173 12.97 -11.15 0.78
N ASN A 174 12.93 -10.04 1.51
CA ASN A 174 13.02 -10.05 2.98
C ASN A 174 11.86 -10.83 3.63
N ILE A 175 10.63 -10.68 3.14
CA ILE A 175 9.48 -11.44 3.65
C ILE A 175 9.69 -12.94 3.45
N VAL A 176 10.06 -13.35 2.24
CA VAL A 176 10.29 -14.76 1.91
C VAL A 176 11.38 -15.35 2.79
N THR A 177 12.54 -14.69 2.90
CA THR A 177 13.61 -15.13 3.79
C THR A 177 13.15 -15.21 5.24
N ASN A 178 12.40 -14.22 5.72
CA ASN A 178 11.89 -14.19 7.09
C ASN A 178 10.96 -15.37 7.38
N ILE A 179 10.00 -15.63 6.47
CA ILE A 179 9.09 -16.77 6.57
C ILE A 179 9.87 -18.09 6.54
N CYS A 180 10.86 -18.25 5.66
CA CYS A 180 11.69 -19.46 5.60
C CYS A 180 12.46 -19.71 6.90
N VAL A 181 13.05 -18.66 7.50
CA VAL A 181 13.76 -18.77 8.78
C VAL A 181 12.82 -19.19 9.91
N TYR A 182 11.64 -18.58 10.01
CA TYR A 182 10.66 -18.96 11.03
C TYR A 182 10.07 -20.35 10.81
N LEU A 183 9.83 -20.76 9.55
CA LEU A 183 9.40 -22.12 9.24
C LEU A 183 10.44 -23.15 9.68
N TYR A 184 11.73 -22.93 9.38
CA TYR A 184 12.80 -23.79 9.87
C TYR A 184 12.89 -23.80 11.40
N HIS A 185 12.71 -22.63 12.04
CA HIS A 185 12.68 -22.58 13.50
C HIS A 185 11.53 -23.43 14.07
N PHE A 186 10.33 -23.39 13.47
CA PHE A 186 9.21 -24.23 13.88
C PHE A 186 9.48 -25.73 13.72
N THR A 187 10.25 -26.17 12.73
CA THR A 187 10.54 -27.61 12.53
C THR A 187 11.57 -28.17 13.51
N VAL A 188 12.47 -27.34 14.04
CA VAL A 188 13.53 -27.75 14.98
C VAL A 188 13.06 -27.68 16.45
N MET A 189 11.94 -27.03 16.72
CA MET A 189 11.45 -26.85 18.08
C MET A 189 10.74 -28.09 18.63
N ASN A 190 11.23 -28.58 19.78
CA ASN A 190 10.73 -29.80 20.44
C ASN A 190 9.64 -29.55 21.50
N SER A 191 9.31 -28.30 21.83
CA SER A 191 8.28 -27.98 22.84
C SER A 191 7.56 -26.67 22.56
N ILE A 192 6.26 -26.63 22.88
CA ILE A 192 5.43 -25.42 22.82
C ILE A 192 5.86 -24.48 23.95
N SER A 193 6.50 -23.38 23.59
CA SER A 193 6.95 -22.34 24.51
C SER A 193 6.50 -20.97 24.03
N PHE A 194 6.63 -19.94 24.89
CA PHE A 194 6.35 -18.55 24.53
C PHE A 194 7.11 -18.09 23.27
N ALA A 195 8.24 -18.70 22.94
CA ALA A 195 8.98 -18.42 21.72
C ALA A 195 8.18 -18.76 20.45
N ILE A 196 7.41 -19.87 20.44
CA ILE A 196 6.54 -20.23 19.30
C ILE A 196 5.43 -19.20 19.12
N ILE A 197 4.81 -18.77 20.22
CA ILE A 197 3.73 -17.78 20.16
C ILE A 197 4.25 -16.48 19.53
N ARG A 198 5.41 -16.00 19.99
CA ARG A 198 6.07 -14.82 19.43
C ARG A 198 6.39 -15.00 17.93
N ASP A 199 6.98 -16.14 17.56
CA ASP A 199 7.41 -16.37 16.19
C ASP A 199 6.20 -16.50 15.24
N LEU A 200 5.12 -17.15 15.69
CA LEU A 200 3.87 -17.27 14.95
C LEU A 200 3.23 -15.91 14.75
N ASP A 201 3.22 -15.10 15.79
CA ASP A 201 2.71 -13.73 15.77
C ASP A 201 3.52 -12.83 14.82
N VAL A 202 4.86 -12.92 14.80
CA VAL A 202 5.70 -12.18 13.83
C VAL A 202 5.38 -12.60 12.39
N VAL A 203 5.22 -13.89 12.11
CA VAL A 203 4.85 -14.39 10.77
C VAL A 203 3.46 -13.90 10.39
N ALA A 204 2.47 -14.01 11.30
CA ALA A 204 1.11 -13.57 11.05
C ALA A 204 1.05 -12.05 10.74
N MET A 205 1.73 -11.23 11.55
CA MET A 205 1.81 -9.79 11.33
C MET A 205 2.48 -9.44 9.99
N THR A 206 3.57 -10.14 9.65
CA THR A 206 4.25 -9.95 8.36
C THR A 206 3.32 -10.26 7.17
N LEU A 207 2.54 -11.35 7.26
CA LEU A 207 1.59 -11.73 6.21
C LEU A 207 0.41 -10.74 6.14
N ILE A 208 -0.12 -10.30 7.28
CA ILE A 208 -1.21 -9.31 7.33
C ILE A 208 -0.76 -7.98 6.71
N GLU A 209 0.45 -7.50 7.01
CA GLU A 209 1.04 -6.32 6.36
C GLU A 209 1.16 -6.54 4.85
N PHE A 210 1.76 -7.66 4.44
CA PHE A 210 1.99 -7.94 3.02
C PHE A 210 0.69 -7.99 2.20
N PHE A 211 -0.29 -8.75 2.67
CA PHE A 211 -1.57 -8.89 1.97
C PHE A 211 -2.41 -7.62 2.04
N GLY A 212 -2.49 -7.02 3.23
CA GLY A 212 -3.37 -5.87 3.45
C GLY A 212 -2.83 -4.56 2.89
N ALA A 213 -1.52 -4.29 2.97
CA ALA A 213 -0.90 -3.03 2.54
C ALA A 213 -0.57 -3.00 1.06
N PHE A 214 -0.24 -4.15 0.48
CA PHE A 214 0.27 -4.20 -0.89
C PHE A 214 -0.68 -4.96 -1.81
N PHE A 215 -1.00 -6.23 -1.51
CA PHE A 215 -1.80 -7.06 -2.43
C PHE A 215 -3.21 -6.55 -2.63
N ILE A 216 -3.96 -6.26 -1.55
CA ILE A 216 -5.35 -5.81 -1.68
C ILE A 216 -5.44 -4.49 -2.49
N PRO A 217 -4.67 -3.43 -2.17
CA PRO A 217 -4.68 -2.20 -2.96
C PRO A 217 -4.21 -2.40 -4.41
N ALA A 218 -3.17 -3.22 -4.64
CA ALA A 218 -2.70 -3.52 -5.99
C ALA A 218 -3.74 -4.29 -6.80
N GLN A 219 -4.42 -5.27 -6.19
CA GLN A 219 -5.50 -6.03 -6.84
C GLN A 219 -6.67 -5.12 -7.21
N LEU A 220 -7.01 -4.12 -6.37
CA LEU A 220 -8.02 -3.14 -6.72
C LEU A 220 -7.63 -2.35 -7.98
N CYS A 221 -6.37 -1.97 -8.15
CA CYS A 221 -5.87 -1.34 -9.37
C CYS A 221 -6.04 -2.26 -10.58
N ILE A 222 -5.54 -3.50 -10.49
CA ILE A 222 -5.61 -4.49 -11.57
C ILE A 222 -7.06 -4.74 -12.00
N ASN A 223 -7.97 -4.88 -11.03
CA ASN A 223 -9.39 -5.08 -11.31
C ASN A 223 -9.99 -3.91 -12.11
N GLN A 224 -9.56 -2.66 -11.86
CA GLN A 224 -10.03 -1.52 -12.66
C GLN A 224 -9.41 -1.50 -14.06
N VAL A 225 -8.13 -1.86 -14.20
CA VAL A 225 -7.48 -1.96 -15.52
C VAL A 225 -8.15 -3.02 -16.39
N VAL A 226 -8.47 -4.20 -15.83
CA VAL A 226 -9.16 -5.26 -16.58
C VAL A 226 -10.54 -4.81 -17.05
N LYS A 227 -11.29 -4.10 -16.20
CA LYS A 227 -12.58 -3.51 -16.58
C LYS A 227 -12.42 -2.49 -17.71
N LEU A 228 -11.42 -1.62 -17.61
CA LEU A 228 -11.13 -0.60 -18.61
C LEU A 228 -10.88 -1.21 -19.99
N THR A 229 -10.08 -2.27 -20.05
CA THR A 229 -9.84 -3.02 -21.30
C THR A 229 -11.14 -3.59 -21.87
N GLY A 230 -12.02 -4.14 -21.01
CA GLY A 230 -13.34 -4.62 -21.42
C GLY A 230 -14.22 -3.52 -22.00
N SER A 231 -14.28 -2.35 -21.35
CA SER A 231 -15.05 -1.21 -21.82
C SER A 231 -14.54 -0.67 -23.16
N TYR A 232 -13.22 -0.61 -23.36
CA TYR A 232 -12.64 -0.23 -24.66
C TYR A 232 -12.95 -1.23 -25.77
N TYR A 233 -12.93 -2.53 -25.47
CA TYR A 233 -13.30 -3.56 -26.45
C TYR A 233 -14.75 -3.39 -26.92
N MET A 234 -15.69 -3.14 -26.00
CA MET A 234 -17.08 -2.84 -26.36
C MET A 234 -17.21 -1.56 -27.18
N PHE A 235 -16.42 -0.52 -26.85
CA PHE A 235 -16.40 0.73 -27.61
C PHE A 235 -16.00 0.52 -29.06
N LEU A 236 -14.87 -0.13 -29.29
CA LEU A 236 -14.37 -0.42 -30.63
C LEU A 236 -15.33 -1.31 -31.40
N ARG A 237 -15.94 -2.29 -30.74
CA ARG A 237 -16.92 -3.17 -31.38
C ARG A 237 -18.15 -2.40 -31.86
N ASN A 238 -18.75 -1.58 -30.99
CA ASN A 238 -19.94 -0.79 -31.35
C ASN A 238 -19.63 0.22 -32.46
N PHE A 239 -18.42 0.78 -32.49
CA PHE A 239 -17.99 1.72 -33.53
C PHE A 239 -17.71 1.04 -34.88
N ILE A 240 -17.26 -0.22 -34.89
CA ILE A 240 -17.05 -1.00 -36.12
C ILE A 240 -18.37 -1.56 -36.66
N GLU A 241 -19.32 -1.88 -35.77
CA GLU A 241 -20.63 -2.44 -36.14
C GLU A 241 -21.69 -1.36 -36.50
N SER A 242 -21.42 -0.06 -36.26
CA SER A 242 -22.25 1.09 -36.67
C SER A 242 -21.88 1.65 -38.03
#